data_AF-A0A7W8YIH2-F1
#
_entry.id   AF-A0A7W8YIH2-F1
#
_cell.length_a   1.000
_cell.length_b   1.000
_cell.length_c   1.000
_cell.angle_alpha   90.00
_cell.angle_beta   90.00
_cell.angle_gamma   90.00
#
_symmetry.space_group_name_H-M   'P 1'
#
loop_
_entity.id
_entity.type
_entity.pdbx_description
1 polymer ?
#
loop_
_entity_poly.entity_id
_entity_poly.type
_entity_poly.pdbx_seq_one_letter_code
_entity_poly.pdbx_strand_id
1 'polypeptide(L)'
;MNMSIQFDTLDYAKKLSSAGVPAPQAEAHAAALGNALASSAVARGELSALEQNLLSAIKLGEQQIHGRLERMDLRQGADMKHVYWMMSTLILLNLGILSKLMLQ
;
A
#
# COMPACT_ATOMS: atom_id res chain seq x y z
N MET A 1 4.19 -19.20 -1.51
CA MET A 1 3.79 -20.57 -1.93
C MET A 1 2.78 -20.46 -3.05
N ASN A 2 3.21 -20.61 -4.31
CA ASN A 2 2.32 -20.56 -5.48
C ASN A 2 1.88 -22.00 -5.81
N MET A 3 0.78 -22.46 -5.21
CA MET A 3 0.19 -23.75 -5.58
C MET A 3 -0.64 -23.55 -6.85
N SER A 4 -0.01 -23.69 -8.01
CA SER A 4 -0.73 -23.92 -9.27
C SER A 4 -1.34 -25.32 -9.21
N ILE A 5 -2.61 -25.41 -8.83
CA ILE A 5 -3.38 -26.65 -8.94
C ILE A 5 -3.53 -26.93 -10.45
N GLN A 6 -2.61 -27.70 -11.02
CA GLN A 6 -2.75 -28.21 -12.38
C GLN A 6 -3.71 -29.39 -12.34
N PHE A 7 -4.98 -29.11 -12.61
CA PHE A 7 -6.00 -30.15 -12.71
C PHE A 7 -5.89 -30.82 -14.08
N ASP A 8 -5.46 -32.08 -14.09
CA ASP A 8 -5.40 -32.91 -15.30
C ASP A 8 -6.79 -33.51 -15.58
N THR A 9 -7.55 -32.81 -16.43
CA THR A 9 -8.89 -33.20 -16.88
C THR A 9 -8.91 -34.59 -17.52
N LEU A 10 -7.84 -34.97 -18.23
CA LEU A 10 -7.78 -36.25 -18.95
C LEU A 10 -7.55 -37.41 -17.98
N ASP A 11 -6.62 -37.24 -17.03
CA ASP A 11 -6.37 -38.24 -15.98
C ASP A 11 -7.60 -38.43 -15.08
N TYR A 12 -8.30 -37.32 -14.75
CA TYR A 12 -9.52 -37.37 -13.97
C TYR A 12 -10.68 -38.08 -14.70
N ALA A 13 -10.89 -37.80 -15.99
CA ALA A 13 -11.88 -38.49 -16.81
C ALA A 13 -11.57 -40.00 -16.90
N LYS A 14 -10.30 -40.39 -17.04
CA LYS A 14 -9.88 -41.80 -17.04
C LYS A 14 -10.16 -42.48 -15.71
N LYS A 15 -9.93 -41.81 -14.59
CA LYS A 15 -10.26 -42.33 -13.25
C LYS A 15 -11.77 -42.51 -13.07
N LEU A 16 -12.59 -41.56 -13.52
CA LEU A 16 -14.05 -41.69 -13.48
C LEU A 16 -14.55 -42.85 -14.35
N SER A 17 -14.00 -42.99 -15.55
CA SER A 17 -14.30 -44.09 -16.47
C SER A 17 -13.91 -45.44 -15.87
N SER A 18 -12.74 -45.53 -15.23
CA SER A 18 -12.28 -46.73 -14.53
C SER A 18 -13.14 -47.07 -13.30
N ALA A 19 -13.84 -46.07 -12.72
CA ALA A 19 -14.79 -46.25 -11.63
C ALA A 19 -16.21 -46.62 -12.11
N GLY A 20 -16.40 -46.83 -13.42
CA GLY A 20 -17.68 -47.26 -14.00
C GLY A 20 -18.58 -46.13 -14.50
N VAL A 21 -18.10 -44.87 -14.52
CA VAL A 21 -18.85 -43.78 -15.15
C VAL A 21 -18.72 -43.87 -16.67
N PRO A 22 -19.81 -43.80 -17.47
CA PRO A 22 -19.72 -43.81 -18.91
C PRO A 22 -18.76 -42.72 -19.44
N ALA A 23 -17.89 -43.06 -20.39
CA ALA A 23 -16.87 -42.16 -20.90
C ALA A 23 -17.38 -40.74 -21.28
N PRO A 24 -18.55 -40.58 -21.94
CA PRO A 24 -19.09 -39.24 -22.23
C PRO A 24 -19.43 -38.43 -20.98
N GLN A 25 -19.90 -39.09 -19.91
CA GLN A 25 -20.21 -38.45 -18.64
C GLN A 25 -18.95 -38.15 -17.83
N ALA A 26 -17.95 -39.04 -17.90
CA ALA A 26 -16.66 -38.85 -17.25
C ALA A 26 -15.92 -37.63 -17.79
N GLU A 27 -15.90 -37.47 -19.11
CA GLU A 27 -15.32 -36.30 -19.78
C GLU A 27 -16.10 -35.01 -19.45
N ALA A 28 -17.43 -35.05 -19.47
CA ALA A 28 -18.25 -33.89 -19.12
C ALA A 28 -18.04 -33.45 -17.66
N HIS A 29 -17.96 -34.39 -16.72
CA HIS A 29 -17.65 -34.11 -15.31
C HIS A 29 -16.26 -33.51 -15.13
N ALA A 30 -15.26 -34.09 -15.79
CA ALA A 30 -13.89 -33.60 -15.73
C ALA A 30 -13.80 -32.16 -16.28
N ALA A 31 -14.44 -31.89 -17.42
CA ALA A 31 -14.47 -30.57 -18.03
C ALA A 31 -15.17 -29.52 -17.15
N ALA A 32 -16.31 -29.87 -16.54
CA ALA A 32 -17.03 -28.97 -15.64
C ALA A 32 -16.19 -28.62 -14.39
N LEU A 33 -15.52 -29.61 -13.80
CA LEU A 33 -14.64 -29.40 -12.65
C LEU A 33 -13.41 -28.56 -13.02
N GLY A 34 -12.79 -28.84 -14.16
CA GLY A 34 -11.67 -28.05 -14.68
C GLY A 34 -12.03 -26.58 -14.89
N ASN A 35 -13.22 -26.31 -15.48
CA ASN A 35 -13.71 -24.94 -15.68
C ASN A 35 -13.99 -24.22 -14.35
N ALA A 36 -14.60 -24.90 -13.37
CA ALA A 36 -14.85 -24.32 -12.05
C ALA A 36 -13.55 -23.98 -11.31
N LEU A 37 -12.55 -24.87 -11.38
CA LEU A 37 -11.23 -24.64 -10.80
C LEU A 37 -10.47 -23.51 -11.50
N ALA A 38 -10.53 -23.43 -12.82
CA ALA A 38 -9.93 -22.34 -13.59
C ALA A 38 -10.55 -20.98 -13.21
N SER A 39 -11.88 -20.90 -13.12
CA SER A 39 -12.58 -19.69 -12.68
C SER A 39 -12.18 -19.27 -11.26
N SER A 40 -12.07 -20.22 -10.33
CA SER A 40 -11.59 -19.95 -8.97
C SER A 40 -10.13 -19.52 -8.93
N ALA A 41 -9.26 -20.06 -9.80
CA ALA A 41 -7.85 -19.70 -9.85
C ALA A 41 -7.65 -18.27 -10.39
N VAL A 42 -8.42 -17.87 -11.41
CA VAL A 42 -8.44 -16.49 -11.92
C VAL A 42 -8.84 -15.52 -10.82
N ALA A 43 -9.93 -15.79 -10.09
CA ALA A 43 -10.37 -14.94 -8.99
C ALA A 43 -9.30 -14.76 -7.89
N ARG A 44 -8.51 -15.82 -7.60
CA ARG A 44 -7.38 -15.73 -6.65
C ARG A 44 -6.22 -14.90 -7.21
N GLY A 45 -5.91 -15.05 -8.50
CA GLY A 45 -4.89 -14.25 -9.17
C GLY A 45 -5.23 -12.76 -9.19
N GLU A 46 -6.49 -12.43 -9.51
CA GLU A 46 -7.00 -11.06 -9.48
C GLU A 46 -6.98 -10.48 -8.07
N LEU A 47 -7.33 -11.27 -7.05
CA LEU A 47 -7.25 -10.84 -5.65
C LEU A 47 -5.81 -10.55 -5.21
N SER A 48 -4.85 -11.41 -5.61
CA SER A 48 -3.43 -11.18 -5.31
C SER A 48 -2.90 -9.93 -6.01
N ALA A 49 -3.33 -9.67 -7.25
CA ALA A 49 -2.96 -8.46 -7.98
C ALA A 49 -3.56 -7.22 -7.31
N LEU A 50 -4.82 -7.30 -6.85
CA LEU A 50 -5.48 -6.23 -6.11
C LEU A 50 -4.76 -5.93 -4.80
N GLU A 51 -4.37 -6.95 -4.03
CA GLU A 51 -3.60 -6.79 -2.78
C GLU A 51 -2.26 -6.08 -3.03
N GLN A 52 -1.52 -6.49 -4.07
CA GLN A 52 -0.26 -5.83 -4.44
C GLN A 52 -0.45 -4.38 -4.87
N ASN A 53 -1.51 -4.08 -5.62
CA ASN A 53 -1.85 -2.73 -6.03
C ASN A 53 -2.22 -1.84 -4.82
N LEU A 54 -3.00 -2.37 -3.88
CA LEU A 54 -3.36 -1.66 -2.65
C LEU A 54 -2.14 -1.38 -1.78
N LEU A 55 -1.28 -2.38 -1.56
CA LEU A 55 -0.03 -2.19 -0.80
C LEU A 55 0.88 -1.15 -1.47
N SER A 56 0.95 -1.14 -2.79
CA SER A 56 1.72 -0.14 -3.54
C SER A 56 1.13 1.26 -3.40
N ALA A 57 -0.20 1.39 -3.50
CA ALA A 57 -0.90 2.66 -3.31
C ALA A 57 -0.72 3.21 -1.88
N ILE A 58 -0.81 2.36 -0.86
CA ILE A 58 -0.58 2.73 0.53
C ILE A 58 0.85 3.24 0.72
N LYS A 59 1.87 2.51 0.26
CA LYS A 59 3.27 2.93 0.35
C LYS A 59 3.52 4.28 -0.31
N LEU A 60 2.90 4.51 -1.47
CA LEU A 60 3.05 5.76 -2.20
C LEU A 60 2.35 6.92 -1.45
N GLY A 61 1.21 6.65 -0.83
CA GLY A 61 0.53 7.59 0.08
C GLY A 61 1.36 7.92 1.31
N GLU A 62 1.93 6.93 1.99
CA GLU A 62 2.82 7.10 3.14
C GLU A 62 4.02 7.98 2.78
N GLN A 63 4.69 7.69 1.65
CA GLN A 63 5.81 8.51 1.16
C GLN A 63 5.40 9.96 0.89
N GLN A 64 4.23 10.17 0.29
CA GLN A 64 3.73 11.51 0.01
C GLN A 64 3.41 12.27 1.31
N ILE A 65 2.83 11.60 2.31
CA ILE A 65 2.55 12.20 3.62
C ILE A 65 3.85 12.55 4.34
N HIS A 66 4.81 11.61 4.41
CA HIS A 66 6.10 11.88 5.02
C HIS A 66 6.82 13.06 4.35
N GLY A 67 6.87 13.10 3.02
CA GLY A 67 7.48 14.22 2.31
C GLY A 67 6.76 15.55 2.51
N ARG A 68 5.43 15.56 2.70
CA ARG A 68 4.68 16.77 3.06
C ARG A 68 4.96 17.20 4.51
N LEU A 69 5.06 16.24 5.43
CA LEU A 69 5.33 16.50 6.83
C LEU A 69 6.74 17.08 7.03
N GLU A 70 7.77 16.52 6.40
CA GLU A 70 9.13 17.07 6.42
C GLU A 70 9.17 18.51 5.89
N ARG A 71 8.45 18.79 4.79
CA ARG A 71 8.36 20.16 4.26
C ARG A 71 7.66 21.11 5.22
N MET A 72 6.64 20.64 5.95
CA MET A 72 5.98 21.45 6.98
C MET A 72 6.91 21.72 8.16
N ASP A 73 7.63 20.70 8.64
CA ASP A 73 8.57 20.83 9.75
C ASP A 73 9.71 21.81 9.42
N LEU A 74 10.29 21.71 8.23
CA LEU A 74 11.30 22.65 7.75
C LEU A 74 10.78 24.09 7.66
N ARG A 75 9.54 24.30 7.19
CA ARG A 75 8.92 25.63 7.13
C ARG A 75 8.67 26.19 8.51
N GLN A 76 8.08 25.40 9.41
CA GLN A 76 7.82 25.82 10.78
C GLN A 76 9.12 26.13 11.53
N GLY A 77 10.16 25.32 11.35
CA GLY A 77 11.49 25.60 11.91
C GLY A 77 12.11 26.89 11.37
N ALA A 78 12.00 27.14 10.06
CA ALA A 78 12.47 28.39 9.46
C ALA A 78 11.70 29.60 10.00
N ASP A 79 10.38 29.54 10.04
CA ASP A 79 9.53 30.63 10.57
C ASP A 79 9.84 30.89 12.05
N MET A 80 9.96 29.83 12.85
CA MET A 80 10.30 29.93 14.27
C MET A 80 11.66 30.62 14.45
N LYS A 81 12.67 30.27 13.65
CA LYS A 81 13.99 30.93 13.70
C LYS A 81 13.90 32.43 13.39
N HIS A 82 13.09 32.83 12.40
CA HIS A 82 12.88 34.25 12.09
C HIS A 82 12.21 34.98 13.26
N VAL A 83 11.18 34.38 13.87
CA VAL A 83 10.52 34.93 15.06
C VAL A 83 11.51 35.10 16.22
N TYR A 84 12.35 34.10 16.49
CA TYR A 84 13.40 34.20 17.51
C TYR A 84 14.37 35.37 17.24
N TRP A 85 14.77 35.57 15.99
CA TRP A 85 15.62 36.71 15.61
C TRP A 85 14.93 38.05 15.86
N MET A 86 13.67 38.20 15.46
CA MET A 86 12.90 39.44 15.68
C MET A 86 12.70 39.73 17.16
N MET A 87 12.37 38.72 17.97
CA MET A 87 12.18 38.92 19.41
C MET A 87 13.48 39.32 20.10
N SER A 88 14.61 38.72 19.71
CA SER A 88 15.92 39.04 20.27
C SER A 88 16.32 40.49 19.97
N THR A 89 16.10 40.97 18.74
CA THR A 89 16.39 42.36 18.39
C THR A 89 15.47 43.34 19.11
N LEU A 90 14.19 43.01 19.28
CA LEU A 90 13.22 43.84 20.02
C LEU A 90 13.61 43.99 21.50
N ILE A 91 14.01 42.88 22.13
CA ILE A 91 14.47 42.86 23.53
C ILE A 91 15.72 43.74 23.70
N LEU A 92 16.72 43.59 22.81
CA LEU A 92 17.94 44.41 22.85
C LEU A 92 17.64 45.90 22.67
N LEU A 93 16.74 46.25 21.74
CA LEU A 93 16.35 47.63 21.50
C LEU A 93 15.65 48.23 22.74
N ASN A 94 14.72 47.49 23.34
CA ASN A 94 14.04 47.91 24.57
C ASN A 94 15.03 48.10 25.74
N LEU A 95 15.98 47.18 25.93
CA LEU A 95 17.04 47.29 26.94
C LEU A 95 17.92 48.53 26.73
N GLY A 96 18.30 48.84 25.49
CA GLY A 96 19.10 50.02 25.16
C GLY A 96 18.37 51.34 25.49
N ILE A 97 17.08 51.42 25.17
CA ILE A 97 16.25 52.58 25.49
C ILE A 97 16.13 52.76 27.01
N LEU A 98 15.87 51.68 27.75
CA LEU A 98 15.79 51.71 29.22
C LEU A 98 17.10 52.15 29.85
N SER A 99 18.24 51.68 29.33
CA SER A 99 19.56 52.06 29.82
C SER A 99 19.81 53.56 29.63
N LYS A 100 19.43 54.11 28.47
CA LYS A 100 19.52 55.55 28.19
C LYS A 100 18.63 56.38 29.12
N LEU A 101 17.39 55.94 29.36
CA LEU A 101 16.46 56.63 30.25
C LEU A 101 16.92 56.64 31.72
N MET A 102 17.63 55.62 32.19
CA MET A 102 18.16 55.54 33.56
C MET A 102 19.46 56.34 33.77
N LEU A 103 20.14 56.73 32.69
CA LEU A 103 21.39 57.51 32.70
C LEU A 103 21.16 59.03 32.51
N GLN A 104 19.91 59.46 32.31
CA GLN A 104 19.49 60.88 32.32
C GLN A 104 18.89 61.23 33.68
#